data_AF-A0A091JF64-F1
#
_entry.id   AF-A0A091JF64-F1
#
_cell.length_a   1.000
_cell.length_b   1.000
_cell.length_c   1.000
_cell.angle_alpha   90.00
_cell.angle_beta   90.00
_cell.angle_gamma   90.00
#
_symmetry.space_group_name_H-M   'P 1'
#
loop_
_entity.id
_entity.type
_entity.pdbx_description
1 polymer ?
#
loop_
_entity_poly.entity_id
_entity_poly.type
_entity_poly.pdbx_seq_one_letter_code
_entity_poly.pdbx_strand_id
1 'polypeptide(L)'
;RIIELCHQFPHGITDQVIQNDMPHMEAQQRAMAINRLLSMGQLDLLRSNAGLLYRIKESQNASKMKGSDNQEKLVYQIIEDAGNKGIWSRDIRYKSNLPLTEINKILKNLESKKLIKAVKSVAASKKKVYMLYNLQPDRSVTGGAWYSDQDFESEFVEVLNQQCFKFLQSKAEAARESKQNPMIQRNSSFASSHEVWKYICELGISKVELSMEDIETILNTLIYDGKVEMTIIAAKEGTVGSVDGQMKLYRAVSPLIQPTGLVRTPCGLCPVFDDCHEGGEISPSNCIYMTEWLEF
;
A
#
# COMPACT_ATOMS: atom_id res chain seq x y z
N ARG A 1 6.85 -10.65 44.15
CA ARG A 1 5.65 -11.51 43.97
C ARG A 1 4.71 -11.14 42.81
N ILE A 2 3.98 -10.01 42.81
CA ILE A 2 3.08 -9.66 41.68
C ILE A 2 3.80 -9.67 40.32
N ILE A 3 5.02 -9.13 40.28
CA ILE A 3 5.90 -9.17 39.09
C ILE A 3 6.24 -10.61 38.69
N GLU A 4 6.53 -11.51 39.63
CA GLU A 4 6.79 -12.92 39.32
C GLU A 4 5.56 -13.62 38.71
N LEU A 5 4.36 -13.31 39.21
CA LEU A 5 3.12 -13.83 38.62
C LEU A 5 2.92 -13.34 37.19
N CYS A 6 3.19 -12.07 36.92
CA CYS A 6 3.16 -11.55 35.55
C CYS A 6 4.22 -12.19 34.63
N HIS A 7 5.36 -12.64 35.16
CA HIS A 7 6.35 -13.41 34.39
C HIS A 7 5.89 -14.85 34.11
N GLN A 8 5.13 -15.46 35.01
CA GLN A 8 4.55 -16.80 34.83
C GLN A 8 3.38 -16.81 33.84
N PHE A 9 2.66 -15.68 33.73
CA PHE A 9 1.53 -15.52 32.81
C PHE A 9 1.77 -14.36 31.83
N PRO A 10 2.44 -14.61 30.68
CA PRO A 10 2.82 -13.57 29.72
C PRO A 10 1.64 -12.80 29.11
N HIS A 11 0.46 -13.42 29.05
CA HIS A 11 -0.77 -12.80 28.54
C HIS A 11 -1.45 -11.87 29.57
N GLY A 12 -0.90 -11.79 30.79
CA GLY A 12 -1.37 -10.98 31.90
C GLY A 12 -2.13 -11.77 32.96
N ILE A 13 -2.28 -11.17 34.14
CA ILE A 13 -2.96 -11.73 35.32
C ILE A 13 -4.15 -10.87 35.74
N THR A 14 -5.18 -11.47 36.34
CA THR A 14 -6.32 -10.76 36.94
C THR A 14 -6.14 -10.60 38.45
N ASP A 15 -6.92 -9.72 39.09
CA ASP A 15 -6.88 -9.57 40.56
C ASP A 15 -7.20 -10.88 41.30
N GLN A 16 -8.04 -11.74 40.70
CA GLN A 16 -8.35 -13.06 41.25
C GLN A 16 -7.13 -13.98 41.31
N VAL A 17 -6.26 -13.94 40.28
CA VAL A 17 -5.01 -14.72 40.27
C VAL A 17 -4.07 -14.24 41.38
N ILE A 18 -4.00 -12.92 41.58
CA ILE A 18 -3.19 -12.30 42.64
C ILE A 18 -3.75 -12.68 44.02
N GLN A 19 -5.07 -12.67 44.19
CA GLN A 19 -5.74 -13.04 45.44
C GLN A 19 -5.56 -14.53 45.78
N ASN A 20 -5.57 -15.41 44.78
CA ASN A 20 -5.39 -16.85 45.00
C ASN A 20 -3.95 -17.21 45.38
N ASP A 21 -2.95 -16.53 44.81
CA ASP A 21 -1.54 -16.75 45.16
C ASP A 21 -1.16 -16.09 46.51
N MET A 22 -1.86 -15.01 46.88
CA MET A 22 -1.63 -14.27 48.13
C MET A 22 -2.93 -14.07 48.92
N PRO A 23 -3.52 -15.15 49.49
CA PRO A 23 -4.83 -15.09 50.16
C PRO A 23 -4.82 -14.28 51.47
N HIS A 24 -3.64 -14.07 52.07
CA HIS A 24 -3.49 -13.29 53.31
C HIS A 24 -3.39 -11.78 53.09
N MET A 25 -3.35 -11.30 51.83
CA MET A 25 -3.28 -9.86 51.54
C MET A 25 -4.67 -9.25 51.41
N GLU A 26 -4.95 -8.22 52.20
CA GLU A 26 -6.18 -7.43 52.10
C GLU A 26 -6.30 -6.72 50.74
N ALA A 27 -7.53 -6.57 50.25
CA ALA A 27 -7.80 -5.96 48.95
C ALA A 27 -7.21 -4.54 48.80
N GLN A 28 -7.20 -3.77 49.89
CA GLN A 28 -6.65 -2.41 49.89
C GLN A 28 -5.12 -2.41 49.71
N GLN A 29 -4.42 -3.36 50.35
CA GLN A 29 -2.97 -3.50 50.20
C GLN A 29 -2.60 -3.97 48.79
N ARG A 30 -3.38 -4.87 48.19
CA ARG A 30 -3.19 -5.30 46.79
C ARG A 30 -3.38 -4.14 45.82
N ALA A 31 -4.45 -3.36 45.97
CA ALA A 31 -4.71 -2.19 45.15
C ALA A 31 -3.58 -1.16 45.25
N MET A 32 -3.06 -0.90 46.46
CA MET A 32 -1.92 -0.01 46.66
C MET A 32 -0.65 -0.53 45.97
N ALA A 33 -0.37 -1.83 46.05
CA ALA A 33 0.79 -2.44 45.38
C ALA A 33 0.67 -2.38 43.85
N ILE A 34 -0.50 -2.68 43.30
CA ILE A 34 -0.80 -2.58 41.87
C ILE A 34 -0.65 -1.14 41.39
N ASN A 35 -1.26 -0.17 42.08
CA ASN A 35 -1.17 1.24 41.74
C ASN A 35 0.28 1.75 41.79
N ARG A 36 1.08 1.28 42.76
CA ARG A 36 2.50 1.60 42.83
C ARG A 36 3.27 1.05 41.64
N LEU A 37 3.02 -0.20 41.24
CA LEU A 37 3.67 -0.83 40.09
C LEU A 37 3.25 -0.18 38.75
N LEU A 38 1.99 0.23 38.64
CA LEU A 38 1.48 1.03 37.51
C LEU A 38 2.15 2.42 37.48
N SER A 39 2.27 3.11 38.62
CA SER A 39 2.95 4.41 38.70
C SER A 39 4.45 4.33 38.41
N MET A 40 5.07 3.17 38.69
CA MET A 40 6.47 2.88 38.37
C MET A 40 6.65 2.43 36.91
N GLY A 41 5.57 2.29 36.14
CA GLY A 41 5.60 1.89 34.73
C GLY A 41 6.05 0.45 34.49
N GLN A 42 5.96 -0.42 35.50
CA GLN A 42 6.38 -1.83 35.40
C GLN A 42 5.24 -2.74 34.91
N LEU A 43 4.00 -2.27 34.95
CA LEU A 43 2.80 -2.98 34.50
C LEU A 43 2.01 -2.15 33.48
N ASP A 44 1.43 -2.82 32.49
CA ASP A 44 0.35 -2.31 31.64
C ASP A 44 -0.99 -2.78 32.19
N LEU A 45 -2.00 -1.89 32.13
CA LEU A 45 -3.40 -2.20 32.44
C LEU A 45 -4.18 -2.42 31.14
N LEU A 46 -4.73 -3.61 30.96
CA LEU A 46 -5.55 -4.00 29.82
C LEU A 46 -6.98 -4.30 30.28
N ARG A 47 -7.97 -4.02 29.42
CA ARG A 47 -9.38 -4.32 29.68
C ARG A 47 -9.82 -5.50 28.82
N SER A 48 -10.29 -6.56 29.45
CA SER A 48 -10.85 -7.75 28.79
C SER A 48 -12.32 -7.94 29.17
N ASN A 49 -13.05 -8.75 28.40
CA ASN A 49 -14.45 -9.09 28.67
C ASN A 49 -14.65 -9.75 30.05
N ALA A 50 -13.59 -10.32 30.63
CA ALA A 50 -13.58 -10.96 31.95
C ALA A 50 -13.05 -10.07 33.10
N GLY A 51 -12.70 -8.80 32.84
CA GLY A 51 -12.22 -7.86 33.86
C GLY A 51 -10.90 -7.14 33.51
N LEU A 52 -10.26 -6.55 34.53
CA LEU A 52 -8.96 -5.89 34.40
C LEU A 52 -7.83 -6.91 34.38
N LEU A 53 -6.90 -6.74 33.44
CA LEU A 53 -5.75 -7.59 33.19
C LEU A 53 -4.46 -6.78 33.36
N TYR A 54 -3.53 -7.28 34.17
CA TYR A 54 -2.25 -6.66 34.45
C TYR A 54 -1.13 -7.45 33.78
N ARG A 55 -0.33 -6.81 32.93
CA ARG A 55 0.78 -7.47 32.22
C ARG A 55 2.09 -6.75 32.50
N ILE A 56 3.21 -7.47 32.56
CA ILE A 56 4.53 -6.84 32.61
C ILE A 56 4.79 -6.05 31.33
N LYS A 57 5.30 -4.84 31.50
CA LYS A 57 5.79 -4.02 30.39
C LYS A 57 7.16 -4.55 29.95
N GLU A 58 7.24 -5.16 28.76
CA GLU A 58 8.52 -5.68 28.25
C GLU A 58 9.54 -4.53 28.03
N SER A 59 10.58 -4.53 28.87
CA SER A 59 11.64 -3.52 28.91
C SER A 59 12.73 -3.75 27.85
N GLN A 60 12.37 -4.13 26.62
CA GLN A 60 13.32 -4.09 25.50
C GLN A 60 13.54 -2.63 25.02
N ASN A 61 12.51 -1.78 25.11
CA ASN A 61 12.60 -0.37 24.70
C ASN A 61 13.09 0.58 25.81
N ALA A 62 12.86 0.28 27.09
CA ALA A 62 13.28 1.16 28.19
C ALA A 62 14.80 1.19 28.40
N SER A 63 15.51 0.10 28.08
CA SER A 63 16.97 0.03 28.16
C SER A 63 17.68 0.90 27.11
N LYS A 64 17.04 1.15 25.96
CA LYS A 64 17.54 2.04 24.90
C LYS A 64 17.35 3.54 25.20
N MET A 65 16.59 3.88 26.25
CA MET A 65 16.24 5.27 26.62
C MET A 65 16.76 5.70 28.00
N LYS A 66 17.81 5.05 28.54
CA LYS A 66 18.49 5.52 29.77
C LYS A 66 19.14 6.89 29.50
N GLY A 67 18.55 7.95 30.08
CA GLY A 67 19.02 9.33 29.95
C GLY A 67 18.14 10.25 29.06
N SER A 68 17.01 9.76 28.57
CA SER A 68 16.09 10.55 27.74
C SER A 68 15.13 11.41 28.57
N ASP A 69 14.98 12.67 28.17
CA ASP A 69 14.09 13.67 28.78
C ASP A 69 12.62 13.20 28.72
N ASN A 70 11.79 13.56 29.71
CA ASN A 70 10.39 13.10 29.79
C ASN A 70 9.58 13.48 28.54
N GLN A 71 9.94 14.60 27.90
CA GLN A 71 9.36 15.04 26.62
C GLN A 71 9.75 14.14 25.44
N GLU A 72 11.00 13.65 25.39
CA GLU A 72 11.48 12.76 24.32
C GLU A 72 10.79 11.39 24.41
N LYS A 73 10.54 10.88 25.62
CA LYS A 73 9.73 9.67 25.85
C LYS A 73 8.30 9.82 25.37
N LEU A 74 7.66 10.95 25.67
CA LEU A 74 6.30 11.23 25.23
C LEU A 74 6.18 11.26 23.71
N VAL A 75 7.09 11.96 23.03
CA VAL A 75 7.12 12.02 21.56
C VAL A 75 7.37 10.65 20.94
N TYR A 76 8.28 9.86 21.51
CA TYR A 76 8.54 8.50 21.04
C TYR A 76 7.29 7.62 21.16
N GLN A 77 6.58 7.66 22.29
CA GLN A 77 5.37 6.88 22.51
C GLN A 77 4.25 7.27 21.53
N ILE A 78 4.08 8.58 21.24
CA ILE A 78 3.13 9.06 20.23
C ILE A 78 3.44 8.50 18.83
N ILE A 79 4.72 8.35 18.49
CA ILE A 79 5.16 7.78 17.20
C ILE A 79 4.95 6.27 17.18
N GLU A 80 5.22 5.58 18.30
CA GLU A 80 4.96 4.14 18.47
C GLU A 80 3.46 3.82 18.30
N ASP A 81 2.59 4.62 18.91
CA ASP A 81 1.13 4.48 18.80
C ASP A 81 0.60 4.70 17.37
N ALA A 82 1.33 5.45 16.53
CA ALA A 82 0.94 5.72 15.15
C ALA A 82 1.22 4.54 14.20
N GLY A 83 2.06 3.58 14.62
CA GLY A 83 2.37 2.38 13.85
C GLY A 83 2.93 2.68 12.45
N ASN A 84 2.55 1.84 11.48
CA ASN A 84 3.13 1.77 10.14
C ASN A 84 2.63 2.87 9.19
N LYS A 85 1.52 3.54 9.53
CA LYS A 85 1.04 4.74 8.82
C LYS A 85 1.87 5.98 9.15
N GLY A 86 2.57 5.95 10.29
CA GLY A 86 3.36 7.05 10.81
C GLY A 86 2.51 8.26 11.23
N ILE A 87 3.18 9.31 11.71
CA ILE A 87 2.54 10.52 12.22
C ILE A 87 3.26 11.79 11.76
N TRP A 88 2.50 12.87 11.58
CA TRP A 88 3.02 14.14 11.10
C TRP A 88 3.51 14.99 12.27
N SER A 89 4.49 15.86 12.05
CA SER A 89 5.00 16.77 13.08
C SER A 89 3.91 17.67 13.68
N ARG A 90 2.92 18.06 12.87
CA ARG A 90 1.75 18.84 13.33
C ARG A 90 0.86 18.05 14.30
N ASP A 91 0.66 16.76 14.03
CA ASP A 91 -0.20 15.91 14.87
C ASP A 91 0.53 15.48 16.14
N ILE A 92 1.85 15.27 16.07
CA ILE A 92 2.71 15.12 17.25
C ILE A 92 2.57 16.36 18.14
N ARG A 93 2.63 17.57 17.56
CA ARG A 93 2.44 18.82 18.31
C ARG A 93 1.09 18.89 19.03
N TYR A 94 0.01 18.53 18.34
CA TYR A 94 -1.33 18.54 18.93
C TYR A 94 -1.45 17.55 20.10
N LYS A 95 -0.86 16.35 19.96
CA LYS A 95 -0.91 15.30 20.98
C LYS A 95 0.06 15.52 22.16
N SER A 96 1.24 16.06 21.91
CA SER A 96 2.27 16.27 22.95
C SER A 96 2.12 17.61 23.68
N ASN A 97 1.37 18.56 23.09
CA ASN A 97 1.26 19.95 23.55
C ASN A 97 2.63 20.66 23.69
N LEU A 98 3.62 20.27 22.87
CA LEU A 98 4.96 20.86 22.86
C LEU A 98 5.14 21.89 21.72
N PRO A 99 5.99 22.91 21.89
CA PRO A 99 6.37 23.81 20.81
C PRO A 99 7.03 23.06 19.63
N LEU A 100 6.76 23.52 18.40
CA LEU A 100 7.28 22.87 17.18
C LEU A 100 8.81 22.86 17.12
N THR A 101 9.47 23.86 17.71
CA THR A 101 10.93 23.97 17.80
C THR A 101 11.54 22.86 18.66
N GLU A 102 10.92 22.53 19.79
CA GLU A 102 11.33 21.42 20.67
C GLU A 102 11.10 20.08 19.98
N ILE A 103 9.92 19.90 19.37
CA ILE A 103 9.59 18.68 18.62
C ILE A 103 10.62 18.43 17.52
N ASN A 104 11.00 19.45 16.74
CA ASN A 104 12.01 19.30 15.69
C ASN A 104 13.39 18.90 16.25
N LYS A 105 13.78 19.38 17.44
CA LYS A 105 15.01 18.95 18.10
C LYS A 105 14.94 17.49 18.55
N ILE A 106 13.83 17.11 19.19
CA ILE A 106 13.57 15.75 19.66
C ILE A 106 13.56 14.76 18.48
N LEU A 107 12.84 15.07 17.42
CA LEU A 107 12.76 14.23 16.22
C LEU A 107 14.14 14.01 15.59
N LYS A 108 14.95 15.07 15.46
CA LYS A 108 16.34 14.95 14.97
C LYS A 108 17.21 14.06 15.86
N ASN A 109 17.03 14.13 17.19
CA ASN A 109 17.78 13.30 18.14
C ASN A 109 17.34 11.83 18.09
N LEU A 110 16.04 11.57 17.98
CA LEU A 110 15.51 10.21 17.84
C LEU A 110 15.90 9.59 16.49
N GLU A 111 15.96 10.39 15.43
CA GLU A 111 16.40 9.97 14.09
C GLU A 111 17.91 9.69 14.06
N SER A 112 18.74 10.53 14.70
CA SER A 112 20.19 10.30 14.79
C SER A 112 20.53 9.03 15.58
N LYS A 113 19.74 8.71 16.62
CA LYS A 113 19.84 7.46 17.39
C LYS A 113 19.27 6.24 16.65
N LYS A 114 18.72 6.40 15.43
CA LYS A 114 18.04 5.35 14.66
C LYS A 114 16.90 4.67 15.43
N LEU A 115 16.20 5.42 16.27
CA LEU A 115 14.99 4.95 16.97
C LEU A 115 13.74 5.17 16.11
N ILE A 116 13.72 6.27 15.36
CA ILE A 116 12.68 6.60 14.38
C ILE A 116 13.31 6.83 13.01
N LYS A 117 12.48 6.87 11.98
CA LYS A 117 12.83 7.30 10.62
C LYS A 117 11.76 8.23 10.06
N ALA A 118 12.18 9.15 9.19
CA ALA A 118 11.27 9.98 8.41
C ALA A 118 11.04 9.35 7.03
N VAL A 119 9.78 9.15 6.67
CA VAL A 119 9.34 8.67 5.35
C VAL A 119 8.47 9.75 4.73
N LYS A 120 8.64 10.04 3.45
CA LYS A 120 7.71 10.96 2.76
C LYS A 120 6.53 10.15 2.24
N SER A 121 5.32 10.60 2.56
CA SER A 121 4.08 9.95 2.15
C SER A 121 3.72 10.36 0.72
N VAL A 122 3.46 9.38 -0.15
CA VAL A 122 2.96 9.58 -1.51
C VAL A 122 1.52 10.11 -1.47
N ALA A 123 0.66 9.50 -0.65
CA ALA A 123 -0.75 9.91 -0.50
C ALA A 123 -0.92 11.35 0.02
N ALA A 124 0.07 11.89 0.73
CA ALA A 124 0.02 13.23 1.30
C ALA A 124 0.97 14.23 0.61
N SER A 125 1.13 14.14 -0.71
CA SER A 125 1.93 15.08 -1.52
C SER A 125 3.37 15.25 -1.00
N LYS A 126 4.05 14.13 -0.75
CA LYS A 126 5.46 14.07 -0.31
C LYS A 126 5.72 14.70 1.08
N LYS A 127 4.70 14.85 1.93
CA LYS A 127 4.87 15.29 3.32
C LYS A 127 5.54 14.22 4.19
N LYS A 128 6.40 14.66 5.12
CA LYS A 128 7.14 13.76 6.03
C LYS A 128 6.22 13.21 7.12
N VAL A 129 6.22 11.89 7.26
CA VAL A 129 5.66 11.14 8.37
C VAL A 129 6.78 10.45 9.14
N TYR A 130 6.65 10.37 10.46
CA TYR A 130 7.61 9.74 11.35
C TYR A 130 7.06 8.41 11.84
N MET A 131 7.90 7.40 11.88
CA MET A 131 7.58 6.05 12.38
C MET A 131 8.82 5.41 13.00
N LEU A 132 8.65 4.28 13.69
CA LEU A 132 9.78 3.53 14.25
C LEU A 132 10.74 3.05 13.16
N TYR A 133 12.03 3.04 13.48
CA TYR A 133 13.08 2.72 12.50
C TYR A 133 12.91 1.35 11.86
N ASN A 134 12.59 0.34 12.69
CA ASN A 134 12.44 -1.06 12.25
C ASN A 134 11.07 -1.36 11.61
N LEU A 135 10.15 -0.41 11.56
CA LEU A 135 8.80 -0.66 11.07
C LEU A 135 8.73 -0.43 9.56
N GLN A 136 8.18 -1.38 8.80
CA GLN A 136 7.95 -1.17 7.37
C GLN A 136 6.75 -0.22 7.19
N PRO A 137 6.86 0.81 6.32
CA PRO A 137 5.74 1.71 6.05
C PRO A 137 4.56 0.96 5.44
N ASP A 138 3.35 1.40 5.76
CA ASP A 138 2.15 0.90 5.12
C ASP A 138 2.11 1.23 3.62
N ARG A 139 1.48 0.37 2.80
CA ARG A 139 1.34 0.58 1.35
C ARG A 139 0.63 1.90 1.01
N SER A 140 -0.29 2.37 1.86
CA SER A 140 -0.94 3.68 1.71
C SER A 140 0.03 4.86 1.87
N VAL A 141 1.17 4.66 2.54
CA VAL A 141 2.20 5.68 2.72
C VAL A 141 3.21 5.65 1.57
N THR A 142 3.64 4.46 1.14
CA THR A 142 4.64 4.29 0.07
C THR A 142 4.07 4.36 -1.33
N GLY A 143 2.76 4.15 -1.50
CA GLY A 143 2.12 4.07 -2.82
C GLY A 143 2.15 2.67 -3.43
N GLY A 144 2.63 1.65 -2.71
CA GLY A 144 2.69 0.26 -3.18
C GLY A 144 3.89 -0.02 -4.08
N ALA A 145 3.74 -0.96 -5.02
CA ALA A 145 4.83 -1.43 -5.89
C ALA A 145 5.20 -0.47 -7.03
N TRP A 146 4.41 0.58 -7.26
CA TRP A 146 4.59 1.52 -8.38
C TRP A 146 5.48 2.73 -8.06
N TYR A 147 5.97 2.81 -6.83
CA TYR A 147 6.76 3.92 -6.35
C TYR A 147 8.10 3.42 -5.82
N SER A 148 9.16 4.10 -6.25
CA SER A 148 10.52 3.90 -5.75
C SER A 148 11.10 5.24 -5.42
N ASP A 149 11.73 5.34 -4.24
CA ASP A 149 12.24 6.61 -3.70
C ASP A 149 11.23 7.78 -3.73
N GLN A 150 9.93 7.47 -3.69
CA GLN A 150 8.77 8.40 -3.72
C GLN A 150 8.48 9.06 -5.08
N ASP A 151 9.06 8.54 -6.15
CA ASP A 151 8.67 8.88 -7.51
C ASP A 151 7.93 7.70 -8.15
N PHE A 152 6.99 8.03 -9.02
CA PHE A 152 6.20 7.03 -9.75
C PHE A 152 7.05 6.43 -10.86
N GLU A 153 7.21 5.12 -10.87
CA GLU A 153 7.98 4.42 -11.90
C GLU A 153 7.11 4.15 -13.13
N SER A 154 6.88 5.17 -13.96
CA SER A 154 6.07 5.04 -15.19
C SER A 154 6.66 4.03 -16.17
N GLU A 155 7.98 4.04 -16.37
CA GLU A 155 8.66 3.11 -17.26
C GLU A 155 8.45 1.65 -16.83
N PHE A 156 8.49 1.38 -15.54
CA PHE A 156 8.25 0.04 -15.01
C PHE A 156 6.81 -0.41 -15.24
N VAL A 157 5.84 0.47 -14.98
CA VAL A 157 4.41 0.21 -15.24
C VAL A 157 4.16 -0.05 -16.72
N GLU A 158 4.79 0.71 -17.62
CA GLU A 158 4.69 0.52 -19.07
C GLU A 158 5.25 -0.83 -19.51
N VAL A 159 6.42 -1.23 -18.98
CA VAL A 159 7.00 -2.55 -19.27
C VAL A 159 6.06 -3.67 -18.80
N LEU A 160 5.50 -3.58 -17.59
CA LEU A 160 4.56 -4.58 -17.09
C LEU A 160 3.27 -4.62 -17.91
N ASN A 161 2.73 -3.47 -18.31
CA ASN A 161 1.56 -3.39 -19.18
C ASN A 161 1.82 -4.14 -20.50
N GLN A 162 2.95 -3.89 -21.14
CA GLN A 162 3.35 -4.57 -22.37
C GLN A 162 3.52 -6.08 -22.17
N GLN A 163 4.17 -6.52 -21.08
CA GLN A 163 4.36 -7.96 -20.83
C GLN A 163 3.06 -8.68 -20.49
N CYS A 164 2.18 -8.07 -19.70
CA CYS A 164 0.84 -8.61 -19.41
C CYS A 164 0.03 -8.77 -20.70
N PHE A 165 0.05 -7.76 -21.57
CA PHE A 165 -0.65 -7.83 -22.85
C PHE A 165 -0.07 -8.91 -23.76
N LYS A 166 1.26 -8.98 -23.88
CA LYS A 166 1.96 -9.98 -24.71
C LYS A 166 1.63 -11.41 -24.28
N PHE A 167 1.55 -11.67 -22.97
CA PHE A 167 1.14 -12.96 -22.44
C PHE A 167 -0.30 -13.32 -22.86
N LEU A 168 -1.25 -12.40 -22.64
CA LEU A 168 -2.66 -12.61 -23.00
C LEU A 168 -2.85 -12.76 -24.51
N GLN A 169 -2.10 -11.99 -25.30
CA GLN A 169 -2.11 -12.08 -26.76
C GLN A 169 -1.60 -13.44 -27.24
N SER A 170 -0.44 -13.88 -26.76
CA SER A 170 0.13 -15.19 -27.09
C SER A 170 -0.83 -16.33 -26.74
N LYS A 171 -1.49 -16.26 -25.58
CA LYS A 171 -2.49 -17.25 -25.19
C LYS A 171 -3.72 -17.24 -26.12
N ALA A 172 -4.19 -16.06 -26.52
CA ALA A 172 -5.29 -15.94 -27.46
C ALA A 172 -4.91 -16.44 -28.87
N GLU A 173 -3.69 -16.21 -29.32
CA GLU A 173 -3.14 -16.70 -30.59
C GLU A 173 -3.01 -18.23 -30.59
N ALA A 174 -2.44 -18.82 -29.53
CA ALA A 174 -2.37 -20.27 -29.37
C ALA A 174 -3.77 -20.93 -29.39
N ALA A 175 -4.76 -20.30 -28.76
CA ALA A 175 -6.14 -20.77 -28.81
C ALA A 175 -6.73 -20.69 -30.24
N ARG A 176 -6.40 -19.64 -31.00
CA ARG A 176 -6.78 -19.50 -32.42
C ARG A 176 -6.16 -20.59 -33.29
N GLU A 177 -4.89 -20.89 -33.08
CA GLU A 177 -4.14 -21.89 -33.84
C GLU A 177 -4.53 -23.34 -33.53
N SER A 178 -5.04 -23.60 -32.32
CA SER A 178 -5.47 -24.93 -31.88
C SER A 178 -6.58 -25.55 -32.77
N LYS A 179 -7.31 -24.73 -33.55
CA LYS A 179 -8.40 -25.15 -34.48
C LYS A 179 -9.45 -26.08 -33.86
N GLN A 180 -9.63 -25.99 -32.54
CA GLN A 180 -10.66 -26.74 -31.80
C GLN A 180 -12.05 -26.12 -32.00
N ASN A 181 -13.07 -26.75 -31.41
CA ASN A 181 -14.42 -26.19 -31.36
C ASN A 181 -14.40 -24.73 -30.81
N PRO A 182 -15.18 -23.79 -31.40
CA PRO A 182 -15.22 -22.38 -30.97
C PRO A 182 -15.46 -22.16 -29.47
N MET A 183 -16.27 -23.01 -28.81
CA MET A 183 -16.50 -22.90 -27.37
C MET A 183 -15.24 -23.21 -26.55
N ILE A 184 -14.50 -24.26 -26.93
CA ILE A 184 -13.26 -24.65 -26.27
C ILE A 184 -12.18 -23.61 -26.56
N GLN A 185 -12.06 -23.17 -27.82
CA GLN A 185 -11.14 -22.10 -28.22
C GLN A 185 -11.39 -20.81 -27.42
N ARG A 186 -12.66 -20.41 -27.24
CA ARG A 186 -13.00 -19.25 -26.41
C ARG A 186 -12.51 -19.45 -24.98
N ASN A 187 -12.78 -20.60 -24.35
CA ASN A 187 -12.36 -20.85 -22.98
C ASN A 187 -10.83 -20.89 -22.83
N SER A 188 -10.12 -21.50 -23.79
CA SER A 188 -8.65 -21.61 -23.79
C SER A 188 -7.93 -20.26 -23.95
N SER A 189 -8.59 -19.25 -24.51
CA SER A 189 -8.01 -17.91 -24.66
C SER A 189 -7.96 -17.10 -23.36
N PHE A 190 -8.71 -17.51 -22.32
CA PHE A 190 -8.73 -16.80 -21.04
C PHE A 190 -7.55 -17.21 -20.15
N ALA A 191 -7.00 -16.25 -19.44
CA ALA A 191 -6.07 -16.45 -18.33
C ALA A 191 -6.63 -15.88 -17.03
N SER A 192 -6.24 -16.44 -15.91
CA SER A 192 -6.59 -15.90 -14.59
C SER A 192 -5.61 -14.83 -14.12
N SER A 193 -6.02 -13.98 -13.17
CA SER A 193 -5.11 -13.04 -12.50
C SER A 193 -3.86 -13.75 -11.96
N HIS A 194 -4.05 -14.96 -11.40
CA HIS A 194 -2.97 -15.77 -10.85
C HIS A 194 -1.97 -16.24 -11.91
N GLU A 195 -2.47 -16.68 -13.05
CA GLU A 195 -1.62 -17.16 -14.15
C GLU A 195 -0.77 -16.03 -14.72
N VAL A 196 -1.38 -14.86 -14.94
CA VAL A 196 -0.65 -13.66 -15.41
C VAL A 196 0.39 -13.24 -14.36
N TRP A 197 0.00 -13.17 -13.08
CA TRP A 197 0.92 -12.82 -11.99
C TRP A 197 2.11 -13.77 -11.91
N LYS A 198 1.85 -15.09 -11.97
CA LYS A 198 2.90 -16.10 -11.95
C LYS A 198 3.88 -15.94 -13.10
N TYR A 199 3.38 -15.73 -14.32
CA TYR A 199 4.21 -15.48 -15.49
C TYR A 199 5.12 -14.25 -15.30
N ILE A 200 4.56 -13.13 -14.81
CA ILE A 200 5.33 -11.90 -14.59
C ILE A 200 6.40 -12.09 -13.51
N CYS A 201 6.09 -12.79 -12.42
CA CYS A 201 7.06 -13.11 -11.37
C CYS A 201 8.19 -14.02 -11.89
N GLU A 202 7.88 -15.01 -12.73
CA GLU A 202 8.86 -15.91 -13.33
C GLU A 202 9.79 -15.23 -14.33
N LEU A 203 9.35 -14.16 -14.99
CA LEU A 203 10.21 -13.36 -15.87
C LEU A 203 11.31 -12.61 -15.10
N GLY A 204 11.15 -12.40 -13.79
CA GLY A 204 12.18 -11.77 -12.95
C GLY A 204 12.46 -10.30 -13.31
N ILE A 205 11.48 -9.59 -13.88
CA ILE A 205 11.61 -8.18 -14.33
C ILE A 205 11.81 -7.24 -13.13
N SER A 206 11.17 -7.56 -12.00
CA SER A 206 11.12 -6.70 -10.82
C SER A 206 12.02 -7.24 -9.71
N LYS A 207 12.75 -6.33 -9.04
CA LYS A 207 13.37 -6.61 -7.74
C LYS A 207 12.37 -6.49 -6.58
N VAL A 208 11.28 -5.76 -6.80
CA VAL A 208 10.20 -5.56 -5.84
C VAL A 208 9.22 -6.72 -5.95
N GLU A 209 8.77 -7.24 -4.81
CA GLU A 209 7.75 -8.28 -4.75
C GLU A 209 6.41 -7.72 -5.22
N LEU A 210 5.90 -8.25 -6.34
CA LEU A 210 4.61 -7.89 -6.91
C LEU A 210 3.53 -8.79 -6.32
N SER A 211 2.44 -8.22 -5.85
CA SER A 211 1.27 -9.00 -5.44
C SER A 211 0.34 -9.30 -6.63
N MET A 212 -0.61 -10.21 -6.43
CA MET A 212 -1.68 -10.43 -7.41
C MET A 212 -2.52 -9.16 -7.62
N GLU A 213 -2.82 -8.43 -6.55
CA GLU A 213 -3.59 -7.17 -6.62
C GLU A 213 -2.88 -6.12 -7.46
N ASP A 214 -1.55 -6.04 -7.37
CA ASP A 214 -0.74 -5.16 -8.20
C ASP A 214 -0.95 -5.49 -9.70
N ILE A 215 -0.85 -6.77 -10.07
CA ILE A 215 -1.07 -7.20 -11.44
C ILE A 215 -2.51 -6.92 -11.91
N GLU A 216 -3.51 -7.08 -11.05
CA GLU A 216 -4.88 -6.71 -11.40
C GLU A 216 -5.05 -5.22 -11.71
N THR A 217 -4.31 -4.33 -11.02
CA THR A 217 -4.32 -2.91 -11.38
C THR A 217 -3.74 -2.66 -12.77
N ILE A 218 -2.68 -3.39 -13.17
CA ILE A 218 -2.12 -3.32 -14.52
C ILE A 218 -3.11 -3.89 -15.55
N LEU A 219 -3.76 -5.01 -15.25
CA LEU A 219 -4.78 -5.59 -16.14
C LEU A 219 -5.95 -4.64 -16.37
N ASN A 220 -6.35 -3.85 -15.36
CA ASN A 220 -7.35 -2.80 -15.54
C ASN A 220 -6.91 -1.73 -16.54
N THR A 221 -5.62 -1.35 -16.58
CA THR A 221 -5.12 -0.42 -17.59
C THR A 221 -5.28 -0.97 -19.01
N LEU A 222 -5.08 -2.28 -19.22
CA LEU A 222 -5.30 -2.93 -20.52
C LEU A 222 -6.78 -3.00 -20.92
N ILE A 223 -7.69 -3.04 -19.95
CA ILE A 223 -9.13 -2.91 -20.22
C ILE A 223 -9.43 -1.48 -20.69
N TYR A 224 -8.88 -0.47 -20.02
CA TYR A 224 -9.06 0.93 -20.42
C TYR A 224 -8.43 1.27 -21.77
N ASP A 225 -7.33 0.61 -22.14
CA ASP A 225 -6.74 0.67 -23.49
C ASP A 225 -7.61 -0.01 -24.56
N GLY A 226 -8.67 -0.72 -24.18
CA GLY A 226 -9.51 -1.49 -25.10
C GLY A 226 -8.83 -2.74 -25.69
N LYS A 227 -7.75 -3.22 -25.05
CA LYS A 227 -6.94 -4.36 -25.50
C LYS A 227 -7.34 -5.69 -24.87
N VAL A 228 -7.99 -5.65 -23.71
CA VAL A 228 -8.34 -6.83 -22.91
C VAL A 228 -9.78 -6.73 -22.42
N GLU A 229 -10.49 -7.86 -22.38
CA GLU A 229 -11.77 -7.97 -21.69
C GLU A 229 -11.63 -8.83 -20.42
N MET A 230 -12.49 -8.56 -19.43
CA MET A 230 -12.56 -9.30 -18.17
C MET A 230 -13.92 -9.96 -18.01
N THR A 231 -13.93 -11.20 -17.52
CA THR A 231 -15.15 -11.91 -17.10
C THR A 231 -14.95 -12.47 -15.70
N ILE A 232 -15.99 -12.40 -14.87
CA ILE A 232 -15.99 -12.97 -13.52
C ILE A 232 -16.78 -14.27 -13.56
N ILE A 233 -16.20 -15.36 -13.04
CA ILE A 233 -16.85 -16.64 -12.91
C ILE A 233 -16.94 -17.06 -11.44
N ALA A 234 -17.94 -17.87 -11.12
CA ALA A 234 -17.98 -18.56 -9.82
C ALA A 234 -16.86 -19.60 -9.77
N ALA A 235 -16.10 -19.59 -8.69
CA ALA A 235 -15.04 -20.55 -8.43
C ALA A 235 -15.36 -21.32 -7.14
N LYS A 236 -14.94 -22.59 -7.09
CA LYS A 236 -15.04 -23.34 -5.85
C LYS A 236 -14.12 -22.71 -4.81
N GLU A 237 -14.61 -22.62 -3.59
CA GLU A 237 -13.84 -22.11 -2.46
C GLU A 237 -12.49 -22.86 -2.34
N GLY A 238 -11.39 -22.13 -2.25
CA GLY A 238 -10.03 -22.68 -2.25
C GLY A 238 -9.37 -22.84 -3.62
N THR A 239 -10.03 -22.46 -4.73
CA THR A 239 -9.35 -22.37 -6.04
C THR A 239 -8.33 -21.24 -6.01
N VAL A 240 -7.09 -21.50 -6.45
CA VAL A 240 -6.00 -20.52 -6.43
C VAL A 240 -6.36 -19.32 -7.32
N GLY A 241 -6.28 -18.11 -6.75
CA GLY A 241 -6.70 -16.88 -7.43
C GLY A 241 -8.21 -16.60 -7.38
N SER A 242 -8.96 -17.33 -6.55
CA SER A 242 -10.33 -16.95 -6.19
C SER A 242 -10.34 -16.01 -4.99
N VAL A 243 -11.21 -15.00 -5.05
CA VAL A 243 -11.55 -14.09 -3.95
C VAL A 243 -13.06 -14.21 -3.72
N ASP A 244 -13.48 -14.51 -2.49
CA ASP A 244 -14.90 -14.64 -2.09
C ASP A 244 -15.73 -15.58 -2.99
N GLY A 245 -15.14 -16.69 -3.44
CA GLY A 245 -15.80 -17.66 -4.32
C GLY A 245 -15.96 -17.18 -5.77
N GLN A 246 -15.30 -16.08 -6.15
CA GLN A 246 -15.27 -15.56 -7.52
C GLN A 246 -13.85 -15.62 -8.07
N MET A 247 -13.72 -15.70 -9.39
CA MET A 247 -12.43 -15.70 -10.09
C MET A 247 -12.51 -14.81 -11.33
N LYS A 248 -11.51 -13.95 -11.50
CA LYS A 248 -11.39 -13.06 -12.65
C LYS A 248 -10.61 -13.74 -13.76
N LEU A 249 -11.16 -13.67 -14.97
CA LEU A 249 -10.55 -14.17 -16.19
C LEU A 249 -10.38 -13.01 -17.17
N TYR A 250 -9.24 -12.99 -17.86
CA TYR A 250 -8.83 -11.95 -18.79
C TYR A 250 -8.48 -12.58 -20.13
N ARG A 251 -8.80 -11.91 -21.23
CA ARG A 251 -8.32 -12.30 -22.56
C ARG A 251 -8.05 -11.09 -23.44
N ALA A 252 -7.06 -11.21 -24.33
CA ALA A 252 -6.80 -10.19 -25.32
C ALA A 252 -7.92 -10.14 -26.37
N VAL A 253 -8.27 -8.92 -26.78
CA VAL A 253 -9.27 -8.63 -27.80
C VAL A 253 -8.67 -7.71 -28.86
N SER A 254 -9.26 -7.75 -30.05
CA SER A 254 -8.91 -6.84 -31.12
C SER A 254 -9.81 -5.59 -31.04
N PRO A 255 -9.31 -4.40 -31.44
CA PRO A 255 -10.14 -3.21 -31.54
C PRO A 255 -11.39 -3.49 -32.39
N LEU A 256 -12.53 -2.94 -31.97
CA LEU A 256 -13.82 -3.14 -32.65
C LEU A 256 -13.82 -2.60 -34.08
N ILE A 257 -13.15 -1.46 -34.29
CA ILE A 257 -13.03 -0.78 -35.57
C ILE A 257 -11.61 -0.25 -35.75
N GLN A 258 -11.22 -0.09 -37.01
CA GLN A 258 -9.97 0.59 -37.37
C GLN A 258 -10.07 2.10 -37.07
N PRO A 259 -8.94 2.81 -36.93
CA PRO A 259 -8.93 4.27 -36.82
C PRO A 259 -9.71 4.92 -37.96
N THR A 260 -10.58 5.86 -37.60
CA THR A 260 -11.52 6.52 -38.52
C THR A 260 -10.78 7.39 -39.54
N GLY A 261 -11.46 7.76 -40.63
CA GLY A 261 -10.88 8.63 -41.65
C GLY A 261 -10.49 10.02 -41.13
N LEU A 262 -11.16 10.52 -40.09
CA LEU A 262 -10.94 11.86 -39.55
C LEU A 262 -9.50 12.02 -39.01
N VAL A 263 -9.03 11.05 -38.23
CA VAL A 263 -7.67 11.06 -37.65
C VAL A 263 -6.57 10.78 -38.68
N ARG A 264 -6.94 10.41 -39.92
CA ARG A 264 -5.98 10.26 -41.03
C ARG A 264 -5.73 11.58 -41.77
N THR A 265 -6.46 12.63 -41.42
CA THR A 265 -6.30 13.96 -42.01
C THR A 265 -5.76 14.92 -40.94
N PRO A 266 -4.89 15.88 -41.30
CA PRO A 266 -4.34 16.83 -40.33
C PRO A 266 -5.44 17.68 -39.67
N CYS A 267 -6.55 17.92 -40.36
CA CYS A 267 -7.71 18.63 -39.81
C CYS A 267 -8.29 17.95 -38.56
N GLY A 268 -8.29 16.61 -38.51
CA GLY A 268 -8.84 15.86 -37.38
C GLY A 268 -8.02 15.93 -36.09
N LEU A 269 -6.79 16.45 -36.18
CA LEU A 269 -5.84 16.61 -35.06
C LEU A 269 -5.34 18.06 -34.93
N CYS A 270 -5.94 18.99 -35.66
CA CYS A 270 -5.48 20.38 -35.73
C CYS A 270 -5.77 21.10 -34.39
N PRO A 271 -4.75 21.67 -33.71
CA PRO A 271 -4.95 22.35 -32.43
C PRO A 271 -5.59 23.74 -32.58
N VAL A 272 -5.62 24.28 -33.79
CA VAL A 272 -6.18 25.60 -34.15
C VAL A 272 -7.33 25.45 -35.16
N PHE A 273 -8.07 24.34 -35.07
CA PHE A 273 -9.15 24.00 -36.00
C PHE A 273 -10.22 25.09 -36.07
N ASP A 274 -10.63 25.61 -34.91
CA ASP A 274 -11.74 26.58 -34.79
C ASP A 274 -11.40 27.97 -35.38
N ASP A 275 -10.12 28.29 -35.51
CA ASP A 275 -9.65 29.58 -36.04
C ASP A 275 -9.48 29.57 -37.57
N CYS A 276 -9.54 28.40 -38.20
CA CYS A 276 -9.23 28.20 -39.61
C CYS A 276 -10.41 28.57 -40.53
N HIS A 277 -10.24 29.60 -41.36
CA HIS A 277 -11.28 30.04 -42.31
C HIS A 277 -10.70 30.66 -43.59
N GLU A 278 -11.50 30.67 -44.65
CA GLU A 278 -11.11 31.26 -45.93
C GLU A 278 -10.86 32.77 -45.79
N GLY A 279 -9.70 33.23 -46.28
CA GLY A 279 -9.29 34.63 -46.21
C GLY A 279 -8.73 35.09 -44.85
N GLY A 280 -8.69 34.21 -43.85
CA GLY A 280 -8.07 34.46 -42.55
C GLY A 280 -6.55 34.33 -42.56
N GLU A 281 -5.91 34.71 -41.45
CA GLU A 281 -4.48 34.45 -41.22
C GLU A 281 -4.18 32.95 -41.19
N ILE A 282 -5.05 32.18 -40.52
CA ILE A 282 -5.07 30.72 -40.52
C ILE A 282 -6.10 30.26 -41.55
N SER A 283 -5.63 29.76 -42.69
CA SER A 283 -6.48 29.34 -43.80
C SER A 283 -6.03 27.97 -44.33
N PRO A 284 -6.94 27.15 -44.90
CA PRO A 284 -6.53 25.92 -45.58
C PRO A 284 -5.53 26.16 -46.72
N SER A 285 -5.59 27.33 -47.37
CA SER A 285 -4.73 27.68 -48.51
C SER A 285 -3.27 27.94 -48.14
N ASN A 286 -2.98 28.26 -46.88
CA ASN A 286 -1.63 28.57 -46.37
C ASN A 286 -1.25 27.70 -45.14
N CYS A 287 -1.99 26.60 -44.92
CA CYS A 287 -1.85 25.76 -43.73
C CYS A 287 -0.53 24.99 -43.71
N ILE A 288 0.31 25.25 -42.71
CA ILE A 288 1.58 24.54 -42.51
C ILE A 288 1.39 23.03 -42.28
N TYR A 289 0.36 22.65 -41.51
CA TYR A 289 0.10 21.24 -41.19
C TYR A 289 -0.28 20.43 -42.43
N MET A 290 -0.98 21.05 -43.38
CA MET A 290 -1.38 20.40 -44.63
C MET A 290 -0.22 20.34 -45.63
N THR A 291 0.63 21.38 -45.67
CA THR A 291 1.84 21.39 -46.50
C THR A 291 2.81 20.30 -46.06
N GLU A 292 3.17 20.27 -44.76
CA GLU A 292 3.98 19.18 -44.19
C GLU A 292 3.32 17.82 -44.45
N TRP A 293 2.02 17.73 -44.12
CA TRP A 293 0.99 16.79 -44.59
C TRP A 293 1.33 15.97 -45.85
N LEU A 294 1.54 16.73 -46.93
CA LEU A 294 1.56 16.27 -48.31
C LEU A 294 2.98 16.07 -48.86
N GLU A 295 4.01 16.50 -48.13
CA GLU A 295 5.41 16.42 -48.57
C GLU A 295 6.05 15.05 -48.33
N PHE A 296 5.44 14.19 -47.51
CA PHE A 296 5.89 12.82 -47.21
C PHE A 296 5.05 11.73 -47.90
#